data_AF-A0A257SU23-F1
#
_entry.id   AF-A0A257SU23-F1
#
_cell.length_a   1.000
_cell.length_b   1.000
_cell.length_c   1.000
_cell.angle_alpha   90.00
_cell.angle_beta   90.00
_cell.angle_gamma   90.00
#
_symmetry.space_group_name_H-M   'P 1'
#
loop_
_entity.id
_entity.type
_entity.pdbx_description
1 polymer ?
#
loop_
_entity_poly.entity_id
_entity_poly.type
_entity_poly.pdbx_seq_one_letter_code
_entity_poly.pdbx_strand_id
1 'polypeptide(L)' 'MNVEKQPEDTIRLTFEISEGDALAGALSEHADAVSSAALNLSSILRAARYNAKNSFRQPPDPWSPGVRHPSYR' A
#
# COMPACT_ATOMS: atom_id res chain seq x y z
N MET A 1 -9.70 -12.00 4.34
CA MET A 1 -9.53 -11.21 5.58
C MET A 1 -10.13 -11.94 6.79
N ASN A 2 -9.43 -11.94 7.92
CA ASN A 2 -9.82 -12.47 9.22
C ASN A 2 -9.62 -11.39 10.29
N VAL A 3 -10.53 -11.33 11.26
CA VAL A 3 -10.53 -10.33 12.34
C VAL A 3 -10.68 -11.06 13.67
N GLU A 4 -9.68 -10.90 14.52
CA GLU A 4 -9.64 -11.53 15.84
C GLU A 4 -9.60 -10.46 16.91
N LYS A 5 -10.50 -10.54 17.89
CA LYS A 5 -10.37 -9.77 19.12
C LYS A 5 -9.29 -10.41 19.97
N GLN A 6 -8.35 -9.60 20.42
CA GLN A 6 -7.30 -10.01 21.33
C GLN A 6 -7.62 -9.50 22.74
N PRO A 7 -6.96 -10.03 23.79
CA PRO A 7 -6.99 -9.40 25.10
C PRO A 7 -6.57 -7.92 25.03
N GLU A 8 -6.98 -7.13 26.02
CA GLU A 8 -6.58 -5.71 26.15
C GLU A 8 -7.18 -4.76 25.08
N ASP A 9 -8.41 -5.02 24.62
CA ASP A 9 -9.14 -4.19 23.64
C ASP A 9 -8.40 -3.97 22.30
N THR A 10 -7.48 -4.89 21.96
CA THR A 10 -6.78 -4.87 20.68
C THR A 10 -7.48 -5.76 19.64
N ILE A 11 -7.32 -5.41 18.37
CA ILE A 11 -7.84 -6.18 17.24
C ILE A 11 -6.66 -6.63 16.38
N ARG A 12 -6.57 -7.93 16.11
CA ARG A 12 -5.66 -8.49 15.12
C ARG A 12 -6.40 -8.65 13.80
N LEU A 13 -5.87 -8.02 12.76
CA LEU A 13 -6.36 -8.17 11.40
C LEU A 13 -5.35 -9.00 10.61
N THR A 14 -5.83 -10.05 9.96
CA THR A 14 -5.02 -10.87 9.04
C THR A 14 -5.68 -10.83 7.68
N PHE A 15 -4.94 -10.42 6.66
CA PHE A 15 -5.49 -10.30 5.31
C PHE A 15 -4.40 -10.56 4.27
N GLU A 16 -4.82 -10.92 3.08
CA GLU A 16 -3.94 -11.02 1.92
C GLU A 16 -3.39 -9.64 1.55
N ILE A 17 -2.23 -9.61 0.90
CA ILE A 17 -1.57 -8.34 0.51
C ILE A 17 -2.50 -7.47 -0.36
N SER A 18 -3.28 -8.08 -1.25
CA SER A 18 -4.25 -7.37 -2.09
C SER A 18 -5.41 -6.78 -1.30
N GLU A 19 -5.86 -7.46 -0.25
CA GLU A 19 -6.93 -6.98 0.63
C GLU A 19 -6.45 -5.78 1.47
N GLY A 20 -5.20 -5.84 1.96
CA GLY A 20 -4.57 -4.72 2.68
C GLY A 20 -4.38 -3.47 1.80
N ASP A 21 -4.05 -3.64 0.52
CA ASP A 21 -3.96 -2.53 -0.44
C ASP A 21 -5.31 -1.88 -0.70
N ALA A 22 -6.36 -2.70 -0.87
CA ALA A 22 -7.73 -2.22 -1.08
C ALA A 22 -8.23 -1.44 0.15
N LEU A 23 -7.95 -1.94 1.36
CA LEU A 23 -8.29 -1.25 2.60
C LEU A 23 -7.58 0.11 2.71
N ALA A 24 -6.28 0.17 2.39
CA ALA A 24 -5.55 1.42 2.36
C ALA A 24 -6.11 2.41 1.32
N GLY A 25 -6.55 1.91 0.16
CA GLY A 25 -7.28 2.69 -0.85
C GLY A 25 -8.53 3.35 -0.26
N ALA A 26 -9.43 2.54 0.29
CA ALA A 26 -10.69 3.02 0.86
C ALA A 26 -10.50 4.04 2.00
N LEU A 27 -9.52 3.81 2.88
CA LEU A 27 -9.19 4.75 3.97
C LEU A 27 -8.67 6.09 3.43
N SER A 28 -7.96 6.07 2.31
CA SER A 28 -7.42 7.29 1.68
C SER A 28 -8.50 8.04 0.89
N GLU A 29 -9.42 7.33 0.24
CA GLU A 29 -10.53 7.92 -0.51
C GLU A 29 -11.52 8.68 0.38
N HIS A 30 -11.68 8.22 1.62
CA HIS A 30 -12.51 8.88 2.63
C HIS A 30 -11.71 9.72 3.63
N ALA A 31 -10.51 10.19 3.24
CA ALA A 31 -9.58 10.92 4.12
C ALA A 31 -10.23 12.07 4.91
N ASP A 32 -11.16 12.79 4.29
CA ASP A 32 -11.87 13.92 4.90
C ASP A 32 -12.80 13.51 6.05
N ALA A 33 -13.21 12.24 6.10
CA ALA A 33 -14.16 11.69 7.07
C ALA A 33 -13.51 10.74 8.09
N VAL A 34 -12.21 10.46 7.98
CA VAL A 34 -11.50 9.53 8.87
C VAL A 34 -10.48 10.23 9.75
N SER A 35 -10.22 9.65 10.92
CA SER A 35 -9.24 10.18 11.85
C SER A 35 -7.81 10.05 11.30
N SER A 36 -6.90 10.88 11.80
CA SER A 36 -5.47 10.78 11.47
C SER A 36 -4.88 9.40 11.79
N ALA A 37 -5.43 8.69 12.78
CA ALA A 37 -5.02 7.32 13.10
C ALA A 37 -5.35 6.32 11.97
N ALA A 38 -6.50 6.48 11.31
CA ALA A 38 -6.89 5.65 10.18
C ALA A 38 -6.03 5.94 8.93
N LEU A 39 -5.67 7.22 8.72
CA LEU A 39 -4.71 7.60 7.67
C LEU A 39 -3.31 7.03 7.92
N ASN A 40 -2.86 7.01 9.18
CA ASN A 40 -1.61 6.34 9.56
C ASN A 40 -1.66 4.84 9.26
N LEU A 41 -2.78 4.18 9.58
CA LEU A 41 -2.97 2.77 9.23
C LEU A 41 -2.88 2.55 7.71
N SER A 42 -3.56 3.38 6.91
CA SER A 42 -3.48 3.33 5.44
C SER A 42 -2.03 3.43 4.93
N SER A 43 -1.26 4.39 5.46
CA SER A 43 0.15 4.57 5.11
C SER A 43 0.99 3.34 5.43
N ILE A 44 0.80 2.74 6.61
CA ILE A 44 1.52 1.53 7.04
C ILE A 44 1.18 0.35 6.13
N LEU A 45 -0.09 0.18 5.77
CA LEU A 45 -0.53 -0.90 4.86
C LEU A 45 0.11 -0.79 3.48
N ARG A 46 0.20 0.42 2.92
CA ARG A 46 0.89 0.66 1.64
C ARG A 46 2.39 0.35 1.74
N ALA A 47 3.05 0.79 2.81
CA ALA A 47 4.46 0.47 3.03
C ALA A 47 4.70 -1.04 3.13
N ALA A 48 3.84 -1.75 3.87
CA ALA A 48 3.90 -3.21 3.99
C ALA A 48 3.74 -3.90 2.63
N ARG A 49 2.82 -3.42 1.77
CA ARG A 49 2.67 -3.93 0.41
C ARG A 49 3.94 -3.73 -0.44
N TYR A 50 4.53 -2.53 -0.43
CA TYR A 50 5.74 -2.25 -1.20
C TYR A 50 6.90 -3.15 -0.77
N ASN A 51 7.01 -3.44 0.53
CA ASN A 51 8.01 -4.37 1.05
C ASN A 51 7.71 -5.82 0.65
N ALA A 52 6.43 -6.23 0.66
CA ALA A 52 6.03 -7.60 0.37
C ALA A 52 6.02 -7.93 -1.13
N LYS A 53 5.79 -6.94 -2.00
CA LYS A 53 5.82 -7.09 -3.46
C LYS A 53 6.87 -6.18 -4.06
N ASN A 54 7.98 -6.77 -4.50
CA ASN A 54 8.91 -6.10 -5.39
C ASN A 54 8.24 -5.88 -6.76
N SER A 55 7.56 -4.74 -6.89
CA SER A 55 6.90 -4.30 -8.12
C SER A 55 7.84 -3.46 -8.98
N PHE A 56 9.12 -3.37 -8.63
CA PHE A 56 10.12 -2.69 -9.43
C PHE A 56 10.27 -3.44 -10.76
N ARG A 57 9.72 -2.86 -11.82
CA ARG A 57 9.90 -3.33 -13.19
C ARG A 57 10.97 -2.45 -13.82
N GLN A 58 12.16 -3.00 -14.05
CA GLN A 58 13.04 -2.38 -15.04
C GLN A 58 12.33 -2.46 -16.40
N PRO A 59 12.29 -1.36 -17.18
CA PRO A 59 11.79 -1.44 -18.54
C PRO A 59 12.61 -2.47 -19.33
N PRO A 60 12.00 -3.22 -20.26
CA PRO A 60 12.76 -4.05 -21.18
C PRO A 60 13.73 -3.14 -21.94
N ASP A 61 15.02 -3.44 -21.83
CA ASP A 61 16.14 -2.64 -22.33
C ASP A 61 16.23 -1.19 -21.82
N PRO A 62 16.68 -0.98 -20.56
CA PRO A 62 16.86 0.37 -20.01
C PRO A 62 17.92 1.21 -20.74
N TRP A 63 18.72 0.61 -21.63
CA TRP A 63 19.82 1.26 -22.35
C TRP A 63 19.73 1.12 -23.88
N SER A 64 18.61 0.62 -24.42
CA SER A 64 18.45 0.51 -25.89
C SER A 64 18.29 1.88 -26.54
N PRO A 65 18.98 2.16 -27.66
CA PRO A 65 18.83 3.42 -28.38
C PRO A 65 17.37 3.59 -28.87
N GLY A 66 16.66 4.61 -28.37
CA GLY A 66 15.30 4.94 -28.79
C GLY A 66 14.23 4.88 -27.68
N VAL A 67 14.57 4.40 -26.48
CA VAL A 67 13.65 4.41 -25.34
C VAL A 67 13.55 5.84 -24.79
N ARG A 68 12.32 6.39 -24.70
CA ARG A 68 12.09 7.70 -24.09
C ARG A 68 12.39 7.63 -22.61
N HIS A 69 13.53 8.17 -22.19
CA HIS A 69 13.80 8.41 -20.79
C HIS A 69 12.92 9.56 -20.29
N PRO A 70 12.37 9.47 -19.06
CA PRO A 70 11.73 10.62 -18.44
C PRO A 70 12.76 11.74 -18.33
N SER A 71 12.55 12.81 -19.10
CA SER A 71 13.36 14.02 -18.99
C SER A 71 12.88 14.78 -17.77
N TYR A 72 13.75 14.95 -16.78
CA TYR A 72 13.48 15.88 -15.69
C TYR A 72 13.56 17.30 -16.27
N ARG A 73 12.44 18.02 -16.22
CA ARG A 73 12.37 19.48 -16.29
C ARG A 73 11.61 19.98 -15.07
#